data_AF-A0A8H3H6P2-F1
#
_entry.id   AF-A0A8H3H6P2-F1
#
_cell.length_a   1.000
_cell.length_b   1.000
_cell.length_c   1.000
_cell.angle_alpha   90.00
_cell.angle_beta   90.00
_cell.angle_gamma   90.00
#
_symmetry.space_group_name_H-M   'P 1'
#
loop_
_entity.id
_entity.type
_entity.pdbx_description
1 polymer ?
#
loop_
_entity_poly.entity_id
_entity_poly.type
_entity_poly.pdbx_seq_one_letter_code
_entity_poly.pdbx_strand_id
1 'polypeptide(L)'
;VTVEAGGMRELHWHPTQPEWSYFIEGEARITVFAAQGNARTFNYQAGDIGYVPPSFGHYVENIGNTTLKFLEIFNSDKYEDISLNQWLALTPPEMVKAHLQLSDDTISKLQKVKPIVVGPGLL
;
A
#
# COMPACT_ATOMS: atom_id res chain seq x y z
N VAL A 1 4.47 -11.04 2.05
CA VAL A 1 5.20 -9.77 1.94
C VAL A 1 6.16 -9.63 3.12
N THR A 2 7.36 -9.11 2.87
CA THR A 2 8.38 -8.82 3.90
C THR A 2 8.70 -7.34 3.85
N VAL A 3 8.68 -6.67 5.00
CA VAL A 3 8.89 -5.22 5.13
C VAL A 3 9.88 -4.98 6.26
N GLU A 4 11.06 -4.45 5.92
CA GLU A 4 12.07 -4.09 6.93
C GLU A 4 11.60 -2.92 7.81
N ALA A 5 12.27 -2.73 8.95
CA ALA A 5 11.97 -1.64 9.87
C ALA A 5 12.04 -0.28 9.13
N GLY A 6 11.00 0.54 9.31
CA GLY A 6 10.84 1.81 8.60
C GLY A 6 10.34 1.71 7.15
N GLY A 7 10.07 0.50 6.65
CA GLY A 7 9.46 0.27 5.35
C GLY A 7 7.93 0.18 5.39
N MET A 8 7.32 0.18 4.21
CA MET A 8 5.90 -0.06 4.01
C MET A 8 5.61 -0.78 2.70
N ARG A 9 4.60 -1.66 2.70
CA ARG A 9 3.84 -2.01 1.48
C ARG A 9 3.17 -0.73 0.99
N GLU A 10 3.45 -0.32 -0.25
CA GLU A 10 3.04 1.00 -0.76
C GLU A 10 1.51 1.20 -0.79
N LEU A 11 1.07 2.44 -1.01
CA LEU A 11 -0.35 2.75 -1.23
C LEU A 11 -0.86 2.07 -2.50
N HIS A 12 -1.86 1.21 -2.35
CA HIS A 12 -2.45 0.44 -3.44
C HIS A 12 -3.88 0.02 -3.13
N TRP A 13 -4.52 -0.64 -4.10
CA TRP A 13 -5.78 -1.35 -3.89
C TRP A 13 -5.88 -2.56 -4.82
N HIS A 14 -6.77 -3.48 -4.48
CA HIS A 14 -7.12 -4.63 -5.32
C HIS A 14 -8.43 -4.34 -6.05
N PRO A 15 -8.49 -4.48 -7.38
CA PRO A 15 -9.62 -3.97 -8.17
C PRO A 15 -10.91 -4.74 -7.92
N THR A 16 -10.85 -6.04 -7.63
CA THR A 16 -12.01 -6.93 -7.66
C THR A 16 -12.23 -7.75 -6.39
N GLN A 17 -11.17 -8.21 -5.74
CA GLN A 17 -11.25 -9.14 -4.61
C GLN A 17 -10.96 -8.46 -3.28
N PRO A 18 -11.57 -8.94 -2.18
CA PRO A 18 -11.14 -8.55 -0.85
C PRO A 18 -9.78 -9.15 -0.55
N GLU A 19 -8.98 -8.43 0.24
CA GLU A 19 -7.76 -8.98 0.82
C GLU A 19 -8.07 -9.52 2.21
N TRP A 20 -7.65 -10.75 2.47
CA TRP A 20 -7.50 -11.30 3.81
C TRP A 20 -6.01 -11.40 4.13
N SER A 21 -5.60 -10.87 5.29
CA SER A 21 -4.18 -10.80 5.65
C SER A 21 -3.90 -11.58 6.94
N TYR A 22 -2.76 -12.28 7.00
CA TYR A 22 -2.28 -12.92 8.24
C TYR A 22 -0.88 -12.45 8.57
N PHE A 23 -0.71 -11.94 9.79
CA PHE A 23 0.56 -11.40 10.26
C PHE A 23 1.40 -12.50 10.93
N ILE A 24 2.53 -12.83 10.33
CA ILE A 24 3.42 -13.90 10.78
C ILE A 24 4.34 -13.41 11.91
N GLU A 25 4.95 -12.24 11.72
CA GLU A 25 5.84 -11.59 12.70
C GLU A 25 5.90 -10.08 12.48
N GLY A 26 6.36 -9.35 13.51
CA GLY A 26 6.49 -7.90 13.49
C GLY A 26 5.22 -7.16 13.91
N GLU A 27 5.26 -5.84 13.75
CA GLU A 27 4.18 -4.91 14.14
C GLU A 27 3.86 -4.01 12.94
N ALA A 28 2.58 -3.90 12.62
CA ALA A 28 2.10 -3.13 11.48
C ALA A 28 0.98 -2.17 11.85
N ARG A 29 0.82 -1.13 11.05
CA ARG A 29 -0.45 -0.40 10.94
C ARG A 29 -0.94 -0.39 9.50
N ILE A 30 -2.26 -0.52 9.34
CA ILE A 30 -2.96 -0.35 8.05
C ILE A 30 -3.98 0.76 8.23
N THR A 31 -3.97 1.72 7.31
CA THR A 31 -5.13 2.60 7.11
C THR A 31 -5.91 2.13 5.89
N VAL A 32 -7.21 1.89 6.07
CA VAL A 32 -8.13 1.52 4.99
C VAL A 32 -9.00 2.71 4.63
N PHE A 33 -9.02 3.07 3.35
CA PHE A 33 -9.82 4.16 2.78
C PHE A 33 -11.05 3.61 2.06
N ALA A 34 -12.23 3.98 2.57
CA ALA A 34 -13.54 3.48 2.16
C ALA A 34 -14.33 4.48 1.31
N ALA A 35 -13.63 5.33 0.54
CA ALA A 35 -14.19 6.46 -0.22
C ALA A 35 -14.92 7.50 0.65
N GLN A 36 -15.36 8.59 0.01
CA GLN A 36 -16.16 9.67 0.64
C GLN A 36 -15.55 10.27 1.92
N GLY A 37 -14.21 10.30 2.01
CA GLY A 37 -13.50 10.80 3.19
C GLY A 37 -13.50 9.84 4.38
N ASN A 38 -14.06 8.64 4.25
CA ASN A 38 -14.05 7.63 5.30
C ASN A 38 -12.72 6.87 5.28
N ALA A 39 -12.00 6.88 6.41
CA ALA A 39 -10.81 6.08 6.61
C ALA A 39 -10.71 5.60 8.06
N ARG A 40 -10.11 4.45 8.27
CA ARG A 40 -9.82 3.94 9.62
C ARG A 40 -8.48 3.23 9.66
N THR A 41 -7.74 3.47 10.74
CA THR A 41 -6.44 2.85 11.00
C THR A 41 -6.57 1.75 12.05
N PHE A 42 -5.86 0.65 11.82
CA PHE A 42 -5.79 -0.51 12.70
C PHE A 42 -4.34 -0.93 12.86
N ASN A 43 -3.99 -1.40 14.06
CA ASN A 43 -2.70 -2.00 14.34
C ASN A 43 -2.82 -3.52 14.28
N TYR A 44 -1.75 -4.17 13.86
CA TYR A 44 -1.64 -5.62 13.74
C TYR A 44 -0.28 -6.08 14.26
N GLN A 45 -0.25 -7.28 14.82
CA GLN A 45 0.96 -7.96 15.27
C GLN A 45 0.90 -9.45 14.89
N ALA A 46 1.94 -10.19 15.20
CA ALA A 46 2.00 -11.64 14.98
C ALA A 46 0.73 -12.36 15.50
N GLY A 47 0.08 -13.14 14.62
CA GLY A 47 -1.15 -13.89 14.91
C GLY A 47 -2.45 -13.15 14.55
N ASP A 48 -2.41 -11.85 14.25
CA ASP A 48 -3.60 -11.10 13.89
C ASP A 48 -4.05 -11.37 12.44
N ILE A 49 -5.34 -11.13 12.21
CA ILE A 49 -6.01 -11.23 10.92
C ILE A 49 -6.46 -9.83 10.47
N GLY A 50 -6.06 -9.46 9.25
CA GLY A 50 -6.49 -8.25 8.56
C GLY A 50 -7.57 -8.56 7.51
N TYR A 51 -8.38 -7.54 7.20
CA TYR A 51 -9.32 -7.59 6.10
C TYR A 51 -9.45 -6.22 5.43
N VAL A 52 -9.30 -6.19 4.11
CA VAL A 52 -9.53 -4.99 3.29
C VAL A 52 -10.63 -5.31 2.26
N PRO A 53 -11.78 -4.62 2.28
CA PRO A 53 -12.83 -4.79 1.29
C PRO A 53 -12.34 -4.50 -0.15
N PRO A 54 -13.01 -5.04 -1.18
CA PRO A 54 -12.63 -4.81 -2.57
C PRO A 54 -12.52 -3.34 -2.91
N SER A 55 -11.50 -2.98 -3.70
CA SER A 55 -11.24 -1.62 -4.19
C SER A 55 -10.93 -0.57 -3.12
N PHE A 56 -10.86 -0.92 -1.83
CA PHE A 56 -10.51 0.05 -0.79
C PHE A 56 -9.00 0.30 -0.81
N GLY A 57 -8.64 1.59 -0.85
CA GLY A 57 -7.24 2.01 -0.84
C GLY A 57 -6.61 1.73 0.52
N HIS A 58 -5.39 1.20 0.55
CA HIS A 58 -4.70 0.91 1.80
C HIS A 58 -3.17 0.87 1.62
N TYR A 59 -2.46 0.80 2.75
CA TYR A 59 -1.03 0.53 2.84
C TYR A 59 -0.77 -0.33 4.08
N VAL A 60 0.39 -0.99 4.15
CA VAL A 60 0.82 -1.74 5.34
C VAL A 60 2.19 -1.23 5.76
N GLU A 61 2.26 -0.48 6.84
CA GLU A 61 3.50 0.12 7.33
C GLU A 61 4.04 -0.67 8.51
N ASN A 62 5.35 -0.96 8.49
CA ASN A 62 6.04 -1.53 9.62
C ASN A 62 6.31 -0.43 10.66
N ILE A 63 5.67 -0.55 11.81
CA ILE A 63 5.80 0.41 12.93
C ILE A 63 6.73 -0.10 14.03
N GLY A 64 7.24 -1.32 13.90
CA GLY A 64 8.15 -1.94 14.84
C GLY A 64 9.62 -1.68 14.50
N ASN A 65 10.49 -2.22 15.36
CA ASN A 65 11.95 -2.15 15.20
C ASN A 65 12.55 -3.42 14.57
N THR A 66 11.72 -4.36 14.15
CA THR A 66 12.11 -5.64 13.53
C THR A 66 11.41 -5.81 12.18
N THR A 67 11.80 -6.82 11.41
CA THR A 67 11.14 -7.15 10.15
C THR A 67 9.68 -7.54 10.37
N LEU A 68 8.79 -6.99 9.55
CA LEU A 68 7.39 -7.36 9.42
C LEU A 68 7.23 -8.39 8.31
N LYS A 69 6.55 -9.51 8.59
CA LYS A 69 6.12 -10.46 7.55
C LYS A 69 4.64 -10.78 7.68
N PHE A 70 3.95 -10.76 6.56
CA PHE A 70 2.53 -11.08 6.49
C PHE A 70 2.17 -11.74 5.15
N LEU A 71 1.02 -12.40 5.09
CA LEU A 71 0.43 -12.94 3.86
C LEU A 71 -0.68 -12.02 3.38
N GLU A 72 -0.76 -11.79 2.08
CA GLU A 72 -1.94 -11.21 1.39
C GLU A 72 -2.64 -12.38 0.68
N ILE A 73 -3.91 -12.63 1.00
CA ILE A 73 -4.66 -13.79 0.50
C ILE A 73 -5.93 -13.32 -0.20
N PHE A 74 -6.19 -13.88 -1.38
CA PHE A 74 -7.32 -13.52 -2.24
C PHE A 74 -8.05 -14.78 -2.67
N ASN A 75 -9.37 -14.71 -2.76
CA ASN A 75 -10.18 -15.77 -3.36
C ASN A 75 -10.21 -15.62 -4.88
N SER A 76 -9.06 -15.78 -5.52
CA SER A 76 -8.85 -15.62 -6.95
C SER A 76 -7.69 -16.50 -7.42
N ASP A 77 -7.72 -16.90 -8.69
CA ASP A 77 -6.62 -17.60 -9.36
C ASP A 77 -5.48 -16.64 -9.78
N LYS A 78 -5.73 -15.34 -9.70
CA LYS A 78 -4.80 -14.28 -10.10
C LYS A 78 -4.67 -13.21 -9.02
N TYR A 79 -3.42 -12.84 -8.72
CA TYR A 79 -3.09 -11.64 -7.95
C TYR A 79 -3.14 -10.41 -8.84
N GLU A 80 -3.85 -9.37 -8.39
CA GLU A 80 -3.97 -8.10 -9.10
C GLU A 80 -4.00 -6.94 -8.10
N ASP A 81 -3.15 -5.94 -8.30
CA ASP A 81 -3.16 -4.70 -7.54
C ASP A 81 -2.84 -3.48 -8.43
N ILE A 82 -3.35 -2.32 -8.03
CA ILE A 82 -3.05 -1.03 -8.67
C ILE A 82 -2.27 -0.18 -7.67
N SER A 83 -1.03 0.14 -8.02
CA SER A 83 -0.18 1.05 -7.25
C SER A 83 -0.58 2.49 -7.50
N LEU A 84 -0.74 3.28 -6.42
CA LEU A 84 -0.99 4.71 -6.53
C LEU A 84 0.18 5.41 -7.22
N ASN A 85 1.42 5.08 -6.86
CA ASN A 85 2.61 5.70 -7.43
C ASN A 85 2.69 5.44 -8.94
N GLN A 86 2.58 4.18 -9.34
CA GLN A 86 2.61 3.79 -10.75
C GLN A 86 1.44 4.40 -11.54
N TRP A 87 0.24 4.43 -10.98
CA TRP A 87 -0.93 5.03 -11.63
C TRP A 87 -0.70 6.51 -11.95
N LEU A 88 -0.18 7.27 -10.98
CA LEU A 88 0.15 8.68 -11.18
C LEU A 88 1.32 8.84 -12.18
N ALA A 89 2.35 8.00 -12.09
CA ALA A 89 3.52 8.04 -12.99
C ALA A 89 3.19 7.75 -14.47
N LEU A 90 2.13 6.96 -14.72
CA LEU A 90 1.65 6.62 -16.06
C LEU A 90 0.54 7.56 -16.56
N THR A 91 0.06 8.47 -15.72
CA THR A 91 -0.91 9.50 -16.09
C THR A 91 -0.15 10.74 -16.62
N PRO A 92 -0.67 11.43 -17.65
CA PRO A 92 -0.09 12.71 -18.11
C PRO A 92 0.23 13.66 -16.94
N PRO A 93 1.49 14.14 -16.81
CA PRO A 93 1.92 14.95 -15.67
C PRO A 93 1.04 16.17 -15.38
N GLU A 94 0.59 16.86 -16.43
CA GLU A 94 -0.28 18.04 -16.31
C GLU A 94 -1.63 17.71 -15.66
N MET A 95 -2.19 16.51 -15.90
CA MET A 95 -3.41 16.07 -15.22
C MET A 95 -3.15 15.81 -13.74
N VAL A 96 -2.06 15.14 -13.39
CA VAL A 96 -1.70 14.89 -11.98
C VAL A 96 -1.50 16.20 -11.23
N LYS A 97 -0.78 17.16 -11.84
CA LYS A 97 -0.59 18.50 -11.28
C LYS A 97 -1.92 19.25 -11.11
N ALA A 98 -2.82 19.18 -12.07
CA ALA A 98 -4.14 19.80 -11.97
C ALA A 98 -4.99 19.22 -10.82
N HIS A 99 -4.86 17.93 -10.51
CA HIS A 99 -5.61 17.29 -9.41
C HIS A 99 -4.98 17.53 -8.03
N LEU A 100 -3.65 17.41 -7.92
CA LEU A 100 -2.94 17.33 -6.63
C LEU A 100 -2.12 18.58 -6.29
N GLN A 101 -1.95 19.52 -7.24
CA GLN A 101 -1.19 20.76 -7.06
C GLN A 101 0.27 20.53 -6.64
N LEU A 102 0.89 19.46 -7.18
CA LEU A 102 2.27 19.07 -6.87
C LEU A 102 3.30 19.80 -7.74
N SER A 103 4.51 19.98 -7.20
CA SER A 103 5.65 20.55 -7.94
C SER A 103 6.20 19.58 -8.99
N ASP A 104 6.87 20.13 -10.01
CA ASP A 104 7.57 19.31 -11.01
C ASP A 104 8.65 18.41 -10.37
N ASP A 105 9.33 18.88 -9.31
CA ASP A 105 10.25 18.06 -8.53
C ASP A 105 9.56 16.82 -7.93
N THR A 106 8.36 16.99 -7.35
CA THR A 106 7.60 15.86 -6.78
C THR A 106 7.14 14.90 -7.88
N ILE A 107 6.63 15.44 -8.99
CA ILE A 107 6.20 14.64 -10.15
C ILE A 107 7.37 13.82 -10.72
N SER A 108 8.58 14.38 -10.75
CA SER A 108 9.79 13.71 -11.26
C SER A 108 10.20 12.47 -10.45
N LYS A 109 9.72 12.37 -9.19
CA LYS A 109 10.01 11.26 -8.28
C LYS A 109 9.02 10.10 -8.42
N LEU A 110 7.94 10.26 -9.17
CA LEU A 110 6.99 9.17 -9.44
C LEU A 110 7.63 8.07 -10.28
N GLN A 111 7.33 6.82 -9.97
CA GLN A 111 7.96 5.64 -10.53
C GLN A 111 7.01 4.89 -11.47
N LYS A 112 7.41 4.73 -12.73
CA LYS A 112 6.62 3.97 -13.73
C LYS A 112 6.67 2.46 -13.51
N VAL A 113 7.68 1.97 -12.79
CA VAL A 113 7.80 0.58 -12.35
C VAL A 113 7.30 0.52 -10.91
N LYS A 114 6.36 -0.38 -10.65
CA LYS A 114 5.68 -0.53 -9.35
C LYS A 114 6.66 -0.85 -8.21
N PRO A 115 6.77 0.02 -7.19
CA PRO A 115 7.57 -0.26 -6.00
C PRO A 115 6.73 -0.97 -4.94
N ILE A 116 6.68 -2.30 -4.98
CA ILE A 116 5.80 -3.11 -4.11
C ILE A 116 5.98 -2.76 -2.62
N VAL A 117 7.22 -2.65 -2.17
CA VAL A 117 7.61 -2.19 -0.82
C VAL A 117 8.53 -0.98 -0.99
N VAL A 118 8.34 0.04 -0.16
CA VAL A 118 9.15 1.28 -0.14
C VAL A 118 9.67 1.56 1.26
N GLY A 119 10.81 2.24 1.38
CA GLY A 119 11.39 2.60 2.68
C GLY A 119 12.91 2.82 2.62
N PRO A 120 13.52 3.25 3.75
CA PRO A 120 14.92 3.64 3.82
C PRO A 120 15.94 2.52 3.56
N GLY A 121 15.51 1.25 3.47
CA GLY A 121 16.37 0.10 3.15
C GLY A 121 16.30 -0.40 1.70
N LEU A 122 15.59 0.31 0.80
CA LEU A 122 15.33 -0.11 -0.58
C LEU A 122 15.81 0.90 -1.65
N LEU A 123 16.61 1.89 -1.25
CA LEU A 123 17.30 2.83 -2.13
C LEU A 123 18.82 2.68 -2.02
#